data_AF-A0AA39NDT5-F1
#
_entry.id   AF-A0AA39NDT5-F1
#
_cell.length_a   1.000
_cell.length_b   1.000
_cell.length_c   1.000
_cell.angle_alpha   90.00
_cell.angle_beta   90.00
_cell.angle_gamma   90.00
#
_symmetry.space_group_name_H-M   'P 1'
#
loop_
_entity.id
_entity.type
_entity.pdbx_description
1 polymer ?
#
loop_
_entity_poly.entity_id
_entity_poly.type
_entity_poly.pdbx_seq_one_letter_code
_entity_poly.pdbx_strand_id
1 'polypeptide(L)'
;MLALRSHLLSTDAFHRLISRHQYRYLNFRDLLPADSLLRVFSTQYCFENRHALLSLLSVLCLLLFVTISFVSKRTYKSKGNIHLKALSTVVIPTRNRSQSIKYTVNWKDRRMEVSLGALVEKVKTGAIEMRNPRADLSDMFRERSKVYGWTIGLHVEPTWSTKTMAWLLKDHFLYSMASKAPPLLLLSKGPSMLHLDVVPHSEMESSIASYIKSLAVGSTTTIEFTTISPHTAWMSKNFILCSLPLRTSTPLLVSLTGVLSVLTQAERLVEDRAERIAFIDRYGLDMWRERRFLMYWEAALLDAGHVTRWIVELQQ
;
A
#
# COMPACT_ATOMS: atom_id res chain seq x y z
N MET A 1 -17.68 -17.26 -8.05
CA MET A 1 -17.66 -16.19 -9.08
C MET A 1 -16.65 -15.07 -8.76
N LEU A 2 -15.48 -15.39 -8.18
CA LEU A 2 -14.34 -14.49 -8.01
C LEU A 2 -12.99 -15.23 -8.23
N ALA A 3 -13.00 -16.26 -9.09
CA ALA A 3 -11.80 -16.94 -9.58
C ALA A 3 -11.29 -16.35 -10.92
N LEU A 4 -11.84 -15.22 -11.37
CA LEU A 4 -11.66 -14.76 -12.76
C LEU A 4 -10.83 -13.49 -12.97
N ARG A 5 -10.07 -13.02 -11.95
CA ARG A 5 -9.19 -11.84 -12.15
C ARG A 5 -7.74 -11.98 -11.68
N SER A 6 -7.38 -12.92 -10.80
CA SER A 6 -5.96 -13.19 -10.51
C SER A 6 -5.28 -14.02 -11.62
N HIS A 7 -6.05 -14.77 -12.43
CA HIS A 7 -5.53 -15.45 -13.61
C HIS A 7 -5.03 -14.49 -14.72
N LEU A 8 -5.37 -13.20 -14.65
CA LEU A 8 -4.83 -12.17 -15.56
C LEU A 8 -3.48 -11.60 -15.09
N LEU A 9 -2.99 -12.00 -13.91
CA LEU A 9 -1.62 -11.78 -13.44
C LEU A 9 -0.91 -13.11 -13.12
N SER A 10 -1.43 -14.22 -13.66
CA SER A 10 -0.64 -15.44 -13.83
C SER A 10 0.56 -15.07 -14.71
N THR A 11 1.70 -15.66 -14.44
CA THR A 11 2.87 -15.69 -15.33
C THR A 11 2.47 -15.88 -16.78
N ASP A 12 1.36 -16.55 -17.06
CA ASP A 12 0.78 -16.75 -18.39
C ASP A 12 0.24 -15.48 -19.08
N ALA A 13 -0.14 -14.41 -18.38
CA ALA A 13 -0.53 -13.14 -19.02
C ALA A 13 0.67 -12.25 -19.34
N PHE A 14 1.71 -12.26 -18.50
CA PHE A 14 3.01 -11.63 -18.84
C PHE A 14 3.75 -12.45 -19.90
N HIS A 15 3.69 -13.78 -19.82
CA HIS A 15 4.21 -14.69 -20.81
C HIS A 15 3.36 -14.66 -22.08
N ARG A 16 2.03 -14.44 -22.05
CA ARG A 16 1.22 -14.16 -23.25
C ARG A 16 1.36 -12.72 -23.74
N LEU A 17 1.68 -11.72 -22.94
CA LEU A 17 2.05 -10.40 -23.47
C LEU A 17 3.39 -10.49 -24.20
N ILE A 18 4.29 -11.36 -23.70
CA ILE A 18 5.59 -11.67 -24.31
C ILE A 18 5.48 -12.73 -25.42
N SER A 19 4.47 -13.61 -25.43
CA SER A 19 4.30 -14.73 -26.39
C SER A 19 3.12 -14.61 -27.35
N ARG A 20 2.21 -13.65 -27.18
CA ARG A 20 1.18 -13.27 -28.19
C ARG A 20 1.63 -12.14 -29.10
N HIS A 21 2.81 -11.57 -28.90
CA HIS A 21 3.62 -11.30 -30.07
C HIS A 21 4.15 -12.65 -30.58
N GLN A 22 3.26 -13.39 -31.24
CA GLN A 22 3.65 -14.03 -32.48
C GLN A 22 4.30 -12.91 -33.27
N TYR A 23 5.62 -12.87 -33.21
CA TYR A 23 6.45 -12.41 -34.31
C TYR A 23 6.01 -13.27 -35.50
N ARG A 24 4.90 -12.86 -36.13
CA ARG A 24 4.82 -12.89 -37.58
C ARG A 24 6.10 -12.16 -37.94
N TYR A 25 7.12 -12.93 -38.28
CA TYR A 25 8.40 -12.44 -38.75
C TYR A 25 8.04 -11.31 -39.70
N LEU A 26 8.17 -10.07 -39.24
CA LEU A 26 8.42 -8.97 -40.14
C LEU A 26 9.75 -9.41 -40.72
N ASN A 27 9.69 -10.03 -41.90
CA ASN A 27 10.83 -10.33 -42.73
C ASN A 27 11.46 -8.97 -43.05
N PHE A 28 12.21 -8.43 -42.09
CA PHE A 28 13.18 -7.37 -42.30
C PHE A 28 14.25 -7.82 -43.33
N ARG A 29 14.22 -9.10 -43.72
CA ARG A 29 14.92 -9.60 -44.89
C ARG A 29 14.52 -8.88 -46.18
N ASP A 30 13.31 -8.34 -46.31
CA ASP A 30 12.82 -7.80 -47.59
C ASP A 30 12.90 -6.26 -47.69
N LEU A 31 13.28 -5.58 -46.60
CA LEU A 31 13.39 -4.11 -46.53
C LEU A 31 14.83 -3.58 -46.63
N LEU A 32 15.83 -4.46 -46.58
CA LEU A 32 17.23 -4.08 -46.66
C LEU A 32 17.89 -4.75 -47.87
N PRO A 33 18.60 -3.98 -48.72
CA PRO A 33 19.31 -4.54 -49.88
C PRO A 33 20.27 -5.65 -49.45
N ALA A 34 20.48 -6.64 -50.33
CA ALA A 34 21.31 -7.81 -50.05
C ALA A 34 22.73 -7.47 -49.57
N ASP A 35 23.24 -6.29 -49.92
CA ASP A 35 24.60 -5.82 -49.62
C ASP A 35 24.70 -4.92 -48.38
N SER A 36 23.61 -4.77 -47.61
CA SER A 36 23.61 -3.93 -46.41
C SER A 36 24.40 -4.58 -45.27
N LEU A 37 25.52 -3.96 -44.86
CA LEU A 37 26.32 -4.32 -43.68
C LEU A 37 25.49 -4.48 -42.39
N LEU A 38 24.35 -3.78 -42.27
CA LEU A 38 23.43 -3.92 -41.13
C LEU A 38 22.80 -5.33 -41.00
N ARG A 39 22.80 -6.13 -42.07
CA ARG A 39 22.25 -7.49 -42.06
C ARG A 39 23.15 -8.49 -41.32
N VAL A 40 24.47 -8.24 -41.32
CA VAL A 40 25.45 -9.06 -40.60
C VAL A 40 25.43 -8.77 -39.09
N PHE A 41 25.07 -7.55 -38.69
CA PHE A 41 25.01 -7.19 -37.28
C PHE A 41 23.74 -7.65 -36.56
N SER A 42 22.62 -7.86 -37.25
CA SER A 42 21.33 -8.12 -36.58
C SER A 42 21.15 -9.57 -36.10
N THR A 43 21.80 -10.55 -36.72
CA THR A 43 21.53 -11.97 -36.43
C THR A 43 22.40 -12.56 -35.31
N GLN A 44 23.53 -11.94 -34.96
CA GLN A 44 24.48 -12.54 -34.02
C GLN A 44 24.61 -11.80 -32.67
N TYR A 45 24.16 -10.54 -32.58
CA TYR A 45 24.26 -9.74 -31.34
C TYR A 45 22.95 -9.57 -30.56
N CYS A 46 21.81 -10.04 -31.06
CA CYS A 46 20.50 -9.71 -30.48
C CYS A 46 20.16 -10.45 -29.17
N PHE A 47 20.81 -11.57 -28.84
CA PHE A 47 20.47 -12.33 -27.63
C PHE A 47 21.35 -12.01 -26.42
N GLU A 48 22.66 -11.78 -26.61
CA GLU A 48 23.56 -11.44 -25.49
C GLU A 48 23.41 -9.98 -25.02
N ASN A 49 23.00 -9.07 -25.91
CA ASN A 49 22.87 -7.64 -25.56
C ASN A 49 21.51 -7.23 -24.98
N ARG A 50 20.56 -8.14 -24.76
CA ARG A 50 19.26 -7.77 -24.18
C ARG A 50 19.43 -7.25 -22.75
N HIS A 51 20.34 -7.83 -21.97
CA HIS A 51 20.67 -7.35 -20.63
C HIS A 51 21.42 -6.02 -20.66
N ALA A 52 22.32 -5.83 -21.63
CA ALA A 52 23.02 -4.55 -21.82
C ALA A 52 22.05 -3.41 -22.20
N LEU A 53 21.09 -3.68 -23.08
CA LEU A 53 20.07 -2.71 -23.47
C LEU A 53 19.13 -2.34 -22.31
N LEU A 54 18.65 -3.33 -21.56
CA LEU A 54 17.83 -3.09 -20.36
C LEU A 54 18.60 -2.33 -19.28
N SER A 55 19.89 -2.65 -19.09
CA SER A 55 20.77 -1.93 -18.18
C SER A 55 20.95 -0.46 -18.62
N LEU A 56 21.22 -0.21 -19.91
CA LEU A 56 21.37 1.13 -20.47
C LEU A 56 20.09 1.97 -20.30
N LEU A 57 18.92 1.37 -20.57
CA LEU A 57 17.61 2.00 -20.35
C LEU A 57 17.37 2.34 -18.88
N SER A 58 17.77 1.46 -17.96
CA SER A 58 17.65 1.70 -16.52
C SER A 58 18.51 2.88 -16.06
N VAL A 59 19.74 3.00 -16.58
CA VAL A 59 20.66 4.11 -16.28
C VAL A 59 20.12 5.43 -16.82
N LEU A 60 19.57 5.44 -18.04
CA LEU A 60 18.99 6.64 -18.64
C LEU A 60 17.77 7.14 -17.82
N CYS A 61 16.90 6.22 -17.39
CA CYS A 61 15.77 6.53 -16.52
C CYS A 61 16.20 7.09 -15.15
N LEU A 62 17.25 6.55 -14.55
CA LEU A 62 17.81 7.07 -13.30
C LEU A 62 18.39 8.48 -13.46
N LEU A 63 19.11 8.74 -14.56
CA LEU A 63 19.66 10.06 -14.85
C LEU A 63 18.56 11.11 -15.08
N LEU A 64 17.51 10.76 -15.82
CA LEU A 64 16.34 11.64 -16.01
C LEU A 64 15.63 11.91 -14.67
N PHE A 65 15.50 10.91 -13.82
CA PHE A 65 14.91 11.09 -12.48
C PHE A 65 15.74 12.06 -11.62
N VAL A 66 17.07 11.96 -11.68
CA VAL A 66 17.99 12.86 -10.96
C VAL A 66 17.88 14.29 -11.50
N THR A 67 17.93 14.50 -12.82
CA THR A 67 17.87 15.86 -13.40
C THR A 67 16.53 16.55 -13.13
N ILE A 68 15.42 15.83 -13.21
CA ILE A 68 14.08 16.35 -12.85
C ILE A 68 14.03 16.71 -11.36
N SER A 69 14.68 15.93 -10.50
CA SER A 69 14.73 16.19 -9.06
C SER A 69 15.54 17.43 -8.69
N PHE A 70 16.52 17.83 -9.51
CA PHE A 70 17.38 18.99 -9.25
C PHE A 70 16.80 20.33 -9.70
N VAL A 71 15.91 20.36 -10.70
CA VAL A 71 15.35 21.62 -11.24
C VAL A 71 14.29 22.26 -10.31
N SER A 72 13.78 21.52 -9.31
CA SER A 72 12.68 21.98 -8.46
C SER A 72 13.13 22.61 -7.13
N LYS A 73 13.99 23.63 -7.20
CA LYS A 73 14.32 24.47 -6.01
C LYS A 73 14.30 25.95 -6.35
N ARG A 74 13.10 26.51 -6.58
CA ARG A 74 12.88 27.96 -6.54
C ARG A 74 12.46 28.35 -5.13
N THR A 75 13.25 29.20 -4.48
CA THR A 75 12.94 29.81 -3.20
C THR A 75 11.87 30.89 -3.40
N TYR A 76 10.70 30.70 -2.79
CA TYR A 76 9.56 31.62 -2.89
C TYR A 76 9.55 32.57 -1.68
N LYS A 77 9.44 33.88 -1.93
CA LYS A 77 9.33 34.90 -0.88
C LYS A 77 8.07 34.69 -0.04
N SER A 78 8.25 34.70 1.27
CA SER A 78 7.27 34.44 2.32
C SER A 78 6.05 35.38 2.24
N LYS A 79 5.00 34.95 1.52
CA LYS A 79 3.62 35.43 1.73
C LYS A 79 3.12 34.86 3.06
N GLY A 80 2.33 35.63 3.82
CA GLY A 80 1.95 35.35 5.20
C GLY A 80 1.60 33.89 5.53
N ASN A 81 1.87 33.51 6.79
CA ASN A 81 1.82 32.14 7.33
C ASN A 81 0.42 31.50 7.42
N ILE A 82 -0.54 31.90 6.57
CA ILE A 82 -1.91 31.36 6.55
C ILE A 82 -1.91 29.85 6.27
N HIS A 83 -1.05 29.39 5.37
CA HIS A 83 -0.90 27.97 5.05
C HIS A 83 -0.40 27.15 6.27
N LEU A 84 0.51 27.70 7.07
CA LEU A 84 0.96 27.08 8.32
C LEU A 84 -0.17 27.02 9.35
N LYS A 85 -1.00 28.07 9.43
CA LYS A 85 -2.20 28.05 10.28
C LYS A 85 -3.16 26.95 9.85
N ALA A 86 -3.37 26.77 8.54
CA ALA A 86 -4.17 25.68 8.00
C ALA A 86 -3.60 24.30 8.35
N LEU A 87 -2.29 24.11 8.20
CA LEU A 87 -1.65 22.85 8.61
C LEU A 87 -1.80 22.57 10.12
N SER A 88 -1.71 23.61 10.95
CA SER A 88 -1.80 23.50 12.41
C SER A 88 -3.19 23.13 12.94
N THR A 89 -4.25 23.22 12.10
CA THR A 89 -5.58 22.72 12.47
C THR A 89 -5.70 21.22 12.29
N VAL A 90 -4.87 20.61 11.44
CA VAL A 90 -4.86 19.17 11.19
C VAL A 90 -3.80 18.49 12.04
N VAL A 91 -2.62 19.11 12.16
CA VAL A 91 -1.46 18.56 12.86
C VAL A 91 -1.06 19.45 14.03
N ILE A 92 -0.98 18.88 15.23
CA ILE A 92 -0.48 19.52 16.44
C ILE A 92 0.97 19.09 16.67
N PRO A 93 1.92 20.03 16.79
CA PRO A 93 3.25 19.71 17.30
C PRO A 93 3.16 19.40 18.81
N THR A 94 3.68 18.27 19.24
CA THR A 94 3.63 17.82 20.65
C THR A 94 4.87 18.17 21.45
N ARG A 95 6.01 18.43 20.77
CA ARG A 95 7.27 18.78 21.42
C ARG A 95 7.68 20.20 21.04
N ASN A 96 8.25 20.94 22.01
CA ASN A 96 8.79 22.30 21.85
C ASN A 96 9.94 22.44 20.84
N ARG A 97 10.34 21.37 20.14
CA ARG A 97 11.35 21.46 19.08
C ARG A 97 10.62 21.69 17.78
N SER A 98 10.94 22.81 17.14
CA SER A 98 10.49 23.31 15.82
C SER A 98 10.79 22.35 14.67
N GLN A 99 10.40 21.08 14.78
CA GLN A 99 10.56 20.11 13.72
C GLN A 99 9.37 20.27 12.78
N SER A 100 9.56 21.13 11.78
CA SER A 100 8.63 21.25 10.67
C SER A 100 8.46 19.89 10.00
N ILE A 101 7.22 19.41 9.91
CA ILE A 101 6.87 18.32 9.01
C ILE A 101 7.24 18.74 7.58
N LYS A 102 7.77 17.80 6.78
CA LYS A 102 8.08 18.11 5.38
C LYS A 102 6.77 18.20 4.60
N TYR A 103 6.55 19.32 3.93
CA TYR A 103 5.40 19.51 3.05
C TYR A 103 5.81 20.30 1.80
N THR A 104 5.04 20.16 0.73
CA THR A 104 5.15 20.96 -0.49
C THR A 104 3.94 21.88 -0.57
N VAL A 105 4.14 23.08 -1.15
CA VAL A 105 3.07 24.07 -1.32
C VAL A 105 2.98 24.43 -2.79
N ASN A 106 1.81 24.21 -3.37
CA ASN A 106 1.42 24.78 -4.65
C ASN A 106 0.51 25.97 -4.39
N TRP A 107 1.08 27.16 -4.54
CA TRP A 107 0.39 28.43 -4.28
C TRP A 107 -0.73 28.74 -5.29
N LYS A 108 -0.59 28.28 -6.53
CA LYS A 108 -1.58 28.54 -7.60
C LYS A 108 -2.91 27.87 -7.25
N ASP A 109 -2.83 26.63 -6.79
CA ASP A 109 -4.02 25.81 -6.50
C ASP A 109 -4.39 25.83 -5.01
N ARG A 110 -3.66 26.61 -4.19
CA ARG A 110 -3.75 26.60 -2.72
C ARG A 110 -3.71 25.16 -2.17
N ARG A 111 -2.82 24.33 -2.70
CA ARG A 111 -2.67 22.92 -2.31
C ARG A 111 -1.41 22.76 -1.47
N MET A 112 -1.55 22.09 -0.34
CA MET A 112 -0.44 21.66 0.50
C MET A 112 -0.40 20.15 0.50
N GLU A 113 0.75 19.56 0.23
CA GLU A 113 0.91 18.12 0.32
C GLU A 113 1.94 17.75 1.38
N VAL A 114 1.49 16.98 2.36
CA VAL A 114 2.32 16.48 3.45
C VAL A 114 3.04 15.22 2.99
N SER A 115 4.36 15.18 3.17
CA SER A 115 5.19 14.00 2.88
C SER A 115 4.72 12.83 3.74
N LEU A 116 4.27 11.75 3.10
CA LEU A 116 3.78 10.56 3.79
C LEU A 116 4.85 9.94 4.70
N GLY A 117 6.08 9.81 4.18
CA GLY A 117 7.19 9.30 4.98
C GLY A 117 7.46 10.17 6.20
N ALA A 118 7.47 11.50 6.04
CA ALA A 118 7.68 12.42 7.16
C ALA A 118 6.52 12.37 8.17
N LEU A 119 5.28 12.26 7.72
CA LEU A 119 4.11 12.14 8.60
C LEU A 119 4.22 10.91 9.50
N VAL A 120 4.43 9.73 8.91
CA VAL A 120 4.54 8.46 9.65
C VAL A 120 5.67 8.51 10.68
N GLU A 121 6.88 8.94 10.26
CA GLU A 121 8.04 9.03 11.16
C GLU A 121 7.84 10.06 12.29
N LYS A 122 7.22 11.21 11.99
CA LYS A 122 6.96 12.24 13.00
C LYS A 122 5.87 11.84 13.99
N VAL A 123 4.85 11.10 13.55
CA VAL A 123 3.84 10.52 14.46
C VAL A 123 4.45 9.43 15.32
N LYS A 124 5.23 8.52 14.73
CA LYS A 124 5.93 7.45 15.44
C LYS A 124 6.83 7.99 16.55
N THR A 125 7.67 8.97 16.24
CA THR A 125 8.55 9.64 17.22
C THR A 125 7.79 10.55 18.21
N GLY A 126 6.49 10.74 17.99
CA GLY A 126 5.63 11.65 18.75
C GLY A 126 6.13 13.08 18.73
N ALA A 127 6.64 13.53 17.58
CA ALA A 127 6.94 14.93 17.31
C ALA A 127 5.69 15.70 16.88
N ILE A 128 4.72 15.00 16.31
CA ILE A 128 3.42 15.53 15.93
C ILE A 128 2.31 14.55 16.30
N GLU A 129 1.12 15.09 16.49
CA GLU A 129 -0.14 14.35 16.61
C GLU A 129 -1.17 14.96 15.68
N MET A 130 -2.12 14.18 15.19
CA MET A 130 -3.24 14.71 14.41
C MET A 130 -4.38 15.08 15.35
N ARG A 131 -5.12 16.15 15.03
CA ARG A 131 -6.26 16.61 15.86
C ARG A 131 -7.40 15.62 15.83
N ASN A 132 -7.82 15.22 14.64
CA ASN A 132 -8.85 14.22 14.43
C ASN A 132 -8.37 13.24 13.36
N PRO A 133 -7.48 12.30 13.71
CA PRO A 133 -6.79 11.46 12.73
C PRO A 133 -7.76 10.71 11.81
N ARG A 134 -8.91 10.24 12.33
CA ARG A 134 -9.91 9.53 11.51
C ARG A 134 -10.53 10.43 10.44
N ALA A 135 -11.10 11.56 10.84
CA ALA A 135 -11.75 12.48 9.91
C ALA A 135 -10.74 13.15 8.97
N ASP A 136 -9.64 13.64 9.53
CA ASP A 136 -8.61 14.37 8.80
C ASP A 136 -7.94 13.47 7.74
N LEU A 137 -7.56 12.22 8.09
CA LEU A 137 -6.98 11.29 7.12
C LEU A 137 -7.99 10.89 6.04
N SER A 138 -9.25 10.65 6.40
CA SER A 138 -10.30 10.29 5.44
C SER A 138 -10.50 11.40 4.41
N ASP A 139 -10.56 12.65 4.88
CA ASP A 139 -10.63 13.82 4.02
C ASP A 139 -9.36 14.03 3.19
N MET A 140 -8.18 13.75 3.74
CA MET A 140 -6.91 13.81 2.99
C MET A 140 -6.85 12.73 1.89
N PHE A 141 -7.36 11.51 2.15
CA PHE A 141 -7.42 10.43 1.16
C PHE A 141 -8.42 10.70 0.04
N ARG A 142 -9.48 11.45 0.34
CA ARG A 142 -10.47 11.91 -0.65
C ARG A 142 -10.06 13.20 -1.37
N GLU A 143 -8.92 13.79 -0.99
CA GLU A 143 -8.50 15.14 -1.41
C GLU A 143 -9.55 16.22 -1.13
N ARG A 144 -10.32 16.05 -0.04
CA ARG A 144 -11.40 16.95 0.40
C ARG A 144 -11.05 17.81 1.60
N SER A 145 -9.93 17.53 2.28
CA SER A 145 -9.52 18.32 3.45
C SER A 145 -9.23 19.76 3.04
N LYS A 146 -10.14 20.68 3.39
CA LYS A 146 -10.04 22.12 3.07
C LYS A 146 -10.05 22.92 4.36
N VAL A 147 -8.97 23.64 4.63
CA VAL A 147 -8.84 24.49 5.82
C VAL A 147 -8.36 25.87 5.41
N TYR A 148 -9.09 26.92 5.78
CA TYR A 148 -8.80 28.31 5.37
C TYR A 148 -8.61 28.46 3.84
N GLY A 149 -9.34 27.68 3.05
CA GLY A 149 -9.24 27.66 1.58
C GLY A 149 -7.99 26.96 1.03
N TRP A 150 -7.22 26.25 1.88
CA TRP A 150 -6.12 25.38 1.47
C TRP A 150 -6.58 23.92 1.41
N THR A 151 -6.32 23.25 0.30
CA THR A 151 -6.50 21.79 0.20
C THR A 151 -5.28 21.09 0.78
N ILE A 152 -5.46 20.29 1.82
CA ILE A 152 -4.40 19.54 2.47
C ILE A 152 -4.48 18.08 2.00
N GLY A 153 -3.41 17.60 1.39
CA GLY A 153 -3.31 16.24 0.88
C GLY A 153 -2.06 15.52 1.37
N LEU A 154 -1.96 14.25 1.00
CA LEU A 154 -0.77 13.43 1.22
C LEU A 154 0.02 13.31 -0.08
N HIS A 155 1.32 13.57 0.00
CA HIS A 155 2.28 13.30 -1.05
C HIS A 155 2.92 11.93 -0.79
N VAL A 156 2.64 10.97 -1.66
CA VAL A 156 3.26 9.64 -1.64
C VAL A 156 4.59 9.72 -2.37
N GLU A 157 5.69 9.58 -1.65
CA GLU A 157 7.01 9.59 -2.26
C GLU A 157 7.24 8.35 -3.14
N PRO A 158 8.04 8.44 -4.22
CA PRO A 158 8.37 7.29 -5.07
C PRO A 158 8.96 6.10 -4.32
N THR A 159 9.64 6.35 -3.20
CA THR A 159 10.20 5.32 -2.32
C THR A 159 9.13 4.43 -1.69
N TRP A 160 7.89 4.91 -1.50
CA TRP A 160 6.79 4.06 -1.04
C TRP A 160 6.27 3.13 -2.12
N SER A 161 6.29 3.57 -3.37
CA SER A 161 5.96 2.71 -4.52
C SER A 161 6.95 1.55 -4.61
N THR A 162 8.26 1.83 -4.61
CA THR A 162 9.28 0.76 -4.66
C THR A 162 9.20 -0.17 -3.45
N LYS A 163 8.99 0.38 -2.25
CA LYS A 163 8.79 -0.41 -1.03
C LYS A 163 7.52 -1.29 -1.09
N THR A 164 6.44 -0.81 -1.68
CA THR A 164 5.19 -1.57 -1.88
C THR A 164 5.41 -2.70 -2.88
N MET A 165 6.06 -2.40 -4.01
CA MET A 165 6.42 -3.41 -5.01
C MET A 165 7.33 -4.49 -4.42
N ALA A 166 8.38 -4.09 -3.71
CA ALA A 166 9.30 -5.04 -3.07
C ALA A 166 8.57 -5.95 -2.07
N TRP A 167 7.61 -5.40 -1.32
CA TRP A 167 6.76 -6.20 -0.43
C TRP A 167 5.88 -7.20 -1.21
N LEU A 168 5.18 -6.77 -2.26
CA LEU A 168 4.36 -7.65 -3.09
C LEU A 168 5.19 -8.79 -3.71
N LEU A 169 6.37 -8.46 -4.25
CA LEU A 169 7.27 -9.45 -4.82
C LEU A 169 7.79 -10.40 -3.74
N LYS A 170 8.17 -9.88 -2.56
CA LYS A 170 8.61 -10.71 -1.44
C LYS A 170 7.52 -11.71 -1.03
N ASP A 171 6.27 -11.25 -0.97
CA ASP A 171 5.13 -12.09 -0.59
C ASP A 171 4.87 -13.18 -1.64
N HIS A 172 4.92 -12.84 -2.92
CA HIS A 172 4.74 -13.82 -4.00
C HIS A 172 5.90 -14.82 -4.13
N PHE A 173 7.16 -14.38 -4.01
CA PHE A 173 8.32 -15.22 -4.29
C PHE A 173 8.83 -16.01 -3.09
N LEU A 174 8.85 -15.42 -1.88
CA LEU A 174 9.45 -16.10 -0.72
C LEU A 174 8.52 -17.12 -0.09
N TYR A 175 7.20 -16.86 -0.06
CA TYR A 175 6.26 -17.85 0.48
C TYR A 175 6.15 -19.10 -0.39
N SER A 176 6.40 -18.97 -1.71
CA SER A 176 6.47 -20.14 -2.60
C SER A 176 7.60 -21.11 -2.26
N MET A 177 8.62 -20.70 -1.51
CA MET A 177 9.78 -21.56 -1.20
C MET A 177 9.82 -22.07 0.25
N ALA A 178 9.08 -21.44 1.17
CA ALA A 178 9.23 -21.70 2.61
C ALA A 178 8.20 -22.70 3.22
N SER A 179 7.15 -23.11 2.51
CA SER A 179 6.07 -23.91 3.12
C SER A 179 6.35 -25.43 3.10
N LYS A 180 7.19 -25.89 4.03
CA LYS A 180 7.13 -27.29 4.52
C LYS A 180 6.63 -27.39 5.96
N ALA A 181 6.58 -26.30 6.71
CA ALA A 181 6.01 -26.29 8.04
C ALA A 181 4.49 -26.02 7.95
N PRO A 182 3.65 -26.81 8.64
CA PRO A 182 2.23 -26.52 8.75
C PRO A 182 2.04 -25.11 9.33
N PRO A 183 1.24 -24.25 8.68
CA PRO A 183 0.92 -22.95 9.22
C PRO A 183 0.26 -23.13 10.58
N LEU A 184 0.79 -22.44 11.60
CA LEU A 184 0.08 -22.30 12.87
C LEU A 184 -1.16 -21.47 12.57
N LEU A 185 -2.25 -22.15 12.22
CA LEU A 185 -3.58 -21.56 12.13
C LEU A 185 -3.84 -20.90 13.49
N LEU A 186 -3.70 -19.58 13.55
CA LEU A 186 -4.27 -18.76 14.60
C LEU A 186 -5.78 -18.91 14.46
N LEU A 187 -6.27 -20.03 14.99
CA LEU A 187 -7.66 -20.43 14.97
C LEU A 187 -8.42 -19.26 15.59
N SER A 188 -9.28 -18.66 14.77
CA SER A 188 -10.26 -17.68 15.19
C SER A 188 -10.88 -18.12 16.52
N LYS A 189 -11.04 -17.18 17.45
CA LYS A 189 -11.55 -17.45 18.81
C LYS A 189 -12.98 -18.02 18.83
N GLY A 190 -13.65 -18.15 17.67
CA GLY A 190 -14.93 -18.83 17.52
C GLY A 190 -14.96 -19.76 16.29
N PRO A 191 -15.60 -20.93 16.37
CA PRO A 191 -15.65 -21.91 15.28
C PRO A 191 -16.43 -21.44 14.04
N SER A 192 -17.24 -20.39 14.16
CA SER A 192 -18.17 -19.91 13.13
C SER A 192 -17.64 -18.81 12.22
N MET A 193 -16.35 -18.44 12.32
CA MET A 193 -15.82 -17.32 11.55
C MET A 193 -14.37 -17.52 11.09
N LEU A 194 -14.13 -17.40 9.78
CA LEU A 194 -12.80 -17.48 9.15
C LEU A 194 -12.36 -16.10 8.66
N HIS A 195 -11.16 -15.66 9.06
CA HIS A 195 -10.52 -14.43 8.59
C HIS A 195 -9.47 -14.71 7.53
N LEU A 196 -9.67 -14.24 6.31
CA LEU A 196 -8.66 -14.42 5.25
C LEU A 196 -7.59 -13.32 5.26
N ASP A 197 -7.81 -12.20 5.94
CA ASP A 197 -6.84 -11.09 6.01
C ASP A 197 -5.55 -11.43 6.77
N VAL A 198 -5.53 -12.60 7.44
CA VAL A 198 -4.37 -13.15 8.16
C VAL A 198 -3.74 -14.34 7.45
N VAL A 199 -4.43 -14.86 6.43
CA VAL A 199 -4.03 -16.07 5.71
C VAL A 199 -3.14 -15.65 4.55
N PRO A 200 -1.90 -16.17 4.45
CA PRO A 200 -1.05 -15.94 3.29
C PRO A 200 -1.79 -16.31 2.00
N HIS A 201 -1.61 -15.52 0.93
CA HIS A 201 -2.33 -15.75 -0.31
C HIS A 201 -2.13 -17.16 -0.88
N SER A 202 -0.93 -17.74 -0.72
CA SER A 202 -0.58 -19.10 -1.13
C SER A 202 -1.36 -20.20 -0.40
N GLU A 203 -1.89 -19.91 0.78
CA GLU A 203 -2.61 -20.85 1.64
C GLU A 203 -4.11 -20.56 1.66
N MET A 204 -4.57 -19.54 0.93
CA MET A 204 -5.95 -19.08 1.00
C MET A 204 -6.93 -20.18 0.55
N GLU A 205 -6.67 -20.83 -0.58
CA GLU A 205 -7.54 -21.90 -1.10
C GLU A 205 -7.54 -23.13 -0.19
N SER A 206 -6.38 -23.57 0.29
CA SER A 206 -6.26 -24.73 1.18
C SER A 206 -6.90 -24.46 2.55
N SER A 207 -6.76 -23.24 3.07
CA SER A 207 -7.39 -22.81 4.33
C SER A 207 -8.90 -22.75 4.20
N ILE A 208 -9.43 -22.17 3.12
CA ILE A 208 -10.88 -22.14 2.86
C ILE A 208 -11.42 -23.57 2.71
N ALA A 209 -10.75 -24.43 1.93
CA ALA A 209 -11.19 -25.80 1.72
C ALA A 209 -11.14 -26.63 3.01
N SER A 210 -10.07 -26.49 3.82
CA SER A 210 -9.95 -27.14 5.13
C SER A 210 -11.05 -26.66 6.08
N TYR A 211 -11.29 -25.35 6.11
CA TYR A 211 -12.33 -24.75 6.93
C TYR A 211 -13.72 -25.26 6.55
N ILE A 212 -14.09 -25.23 5.27
CA ILE A 212 -15.38 -25.74 4.80
C ILE A 212 -15.55 -27.23 5.13
N LYS A 213 -14.50 -28.04 4.99
CA LYS A 213 -14.55 -29.47 5.36
C LYS A 213 -14.74 -29.72 6.85
N SER A 214 -14.33 -28.78 7.70
CA SER A 214 -14.44 -28.89 9.16
C SER A 214 -15.81 -28.50 9.70
N LEU A 215 -16.68 -27.93 8.87
CA LEU A 215 -18.02 -27.52 9.25
C LEU A 215 -18.96 -28.73 9.33
N ALA A 216 -19.92 -28.66 10.24
CA ALA A 216 -20.97 -29.66 10.35
C ALA A 216 -22.07 -29.39 9.32
N VAL A 217 -22.69 -30.45 8.79
CA VAL A 217 -23.86 -30.34 7.90
C VAL A 217 -24.98 -29.58 8.63
N GLY A 218 -25.58 -28.59 7.97
CA GLY A 218 -26.58 -27.69 8.54
C GLY A 218 -26.00 -26.52 9.34
N SER A 219 -24.66 -26.39 9.43
CA SER A 219 -24.04 -25.23 10.09
C SER A 219 -23.91 -24.04 9.15
N THR A 220 -23.96 -22.85 9.74
CA THR A 220 -23.69 -21.58 9.07
C THR A 220 -22.36 -21.03 9.57
N THR A 221 -21.54 -20.55 8.64
CA THR A 221 -20.28 -19.87 8.97
C THR A 221 -20.16 -18.56 8.21
N THR A 222 -19.26 -17.70 8.67
CA THR A 222 -18.94 -16.43 8.02
C THR A 222 -17.46 -16.39 7.64
N ILE A 223 -17.17 -16.14 6.36
CA ILE A 223 -15.83 -15.80 5.89
C ILE A 223 -15.75 -14.30 5.74
N GLU A 224 -14.71 -13.71 6.32
CA GLU A 224 -14.46 -12.28 6.20
C GLU A 224 -13.08 -11.98 5.65
N PHE A 225 -13.04 -10.99 4.77
CA PHE A 225 -11.80 -10.54 4.14
C PHE A 225 -11.94 -9.12 3.62
N THR A 226 -10.81 -8.52 3.32
CA THR A 226 -10.74 -7.14 2.90
C THR A 226 -10.04 -7.02 1.57
N THR A 227 -10.65 -6.24 0.69
CA THR A 227 -10.10 -5.95 -0.63
C THR A 227 -9.86 -4.47 -0.78
N ILE A 228 -8.81 -4.12 -1.52
CA ILE A 228 -8.70 -2.79 -2.10
C ILE A 228 -9.91 -2.56 -3.03
N SER A 229 -10.49 -1.37 -2.99
CA SER A 229 -11.62 -0.99 -3.85
C SER A 229 -11.31 -1.30 -5.33
N PRO A 230 -12.25 -1.89 -6.09
CA PRO A 230 -12.01 -2.29 -7.49
C PRO A 230 -11.74 -1.09 -8.42
N HIS A 231 -12.03 0.14 -7.96
CA HIS A 231 -11.77 1.38 -8.69
C HIS A 231 -10.34 1.91 -8.47
N THR A 232 -9.60 1.35 -7.52
CA THR A 232 -8.24 1.75 -7.24
C THR A 232 -7.31 1.14 -8.29
N ALA A 233 -6.77 1.99 -9.17
CA ALA A 233 -5.80 1.56 -10.16
C ALA A 233 -4.53 0.99 -9.49
N TRP A 234 -3.96 -0.05 -10.09
CA TRP A 234 -2.75 -0.71 -9.62
C TRP A 234 -1.59 0.32 -9.49
N MET A 235 -0.91 0.30 -8.34
CA MET A 235 0.18 1.23 -7.97
C MET A 235 -0.13 2.73 -8.09
N SER A 236 -1.42 3.09 -8.11
CA SER A 236 -1.84 4.47 -7.91
C SER A 236 -1.48 4.97 -6.52
N LYS A 237 -1.59 6.30 -6.30
CA LYS A 237 -1.48 6.91 -4.97
C LYS A 237 -2.36 6.18 -3.95
N ASN A 238 -3.63 5.94 -4.27
CA ASN A 238 -4.57 5.28 -3.37
C ASN A 238 -4.17 3.82 -3.10
N PHE A 239 -3.68 3.11 -4.12
CA PHE A 239 -3.15 1.75 -3.94
C PHE A 239 -2.00 1.72 -2.92
N ILE A 240 -1.07 2.67 -3.02
CA ILE A 240 0.07 2.76 -2.10
C ILE A 240 -0.38 3.19 -0.69
N LEU A 241 -1.35 4.09 -0.57
CA LEU A 241 -1.93 4.46 0.73
C LEU A 241 -2.64 3.27 1.38
N CYS A 242 -3.33 2.45 0.60
CA CYS A 242 -3.93 1.20 1.05
C CYS A 242 -2.89 0.16 1.46
N SER A 243 -1.68 0.20 0.89
CA SER A 243 -0.65 -0.80 1.19
C SER A 243 0.04 -0.61 2.54
N LEU A 244 -0.01 0.59 3.14
CA LEU A 244 0.73 0.87 4.37
C LEU A 244 0.33 -0.02 5.55
N PRO A 245 -0.97 -0.17 5.91
CA PRO A 245 -1.35 -1.06 6.99
C PRO A 245 -1.03 -2.53 6.65
N LEU A 246 -1.15 -2.92 5.37
CA LEU A 246 -0.88 -4.29 4.90
C LEU A 246 0.57 -4.73 5.21
N ARG A 247 1.51 -3.77 5.20
CA ARG A 247 2.95 -4.06 5.27
C ARG A 247 3.50 -4.22 6.68
N THR A 248 2.80 -3.71 7.68
CA THR A 248 3.32 -3.60 9.06
C THR A 248 2.97 -4.80 9.94
N SER A 249 2.71 -5.95 9.31
CA SER A 249 2.39 -7.22 10.02
C SER A 249 1.10 -7.14 10.83
N THR A 250 0.31 -6.08 10.64
CA THR A 250 -1.03 -6.02 11.15
C THR A 250 -1.87 -6.99 10.31
N PRO A 251 -2.40 -8.09 10.84
CA PRO A 251 -3.43 -8.85 10.16
C PRO A 251 -4.49 -7.84 9.76
N LEU A 252 -4.71 -7.71 8.46
CA LEU A 252 -5.19 -6.44 7.94
C LEU A 252 -6.51 -6.07 8.49
N LEU A 253 -7.39 -7.03 8.71
CA LEU A 253 -8.59 -6.82 9.46
C LEU A 253 -8.87 -8.06 10.29
N VAL A 254 -8.88 -7.86 11.61
CA VAL A 254 -9.70 -8.69 12.51
C VAL A 254 -11.16 -8.54 12.04
N SER A 255 -12.07 -9.47 12.35
CA SER A 255 -13.47 -9.56 11.86
C SER A 255 -14.30 -8.25 11.77
N LEU A 256 -15.54 -8.13 11.27
CA LEU A 256 -16.31 -6.88 11.42
C LEU A 256 -16.49 -6.61 12.91
N THR A 257 -16.81 -7.66 13.65
CA THR A 257 -16.71 -7.75 15.12
C THR A 257 -15.31 -7.43 15.63
N GLY A 258 -14.29 -7.70 14.82
CA GLY A 258 -12.88 -7.47 15.04
C GLY A 258 -12.38 -6.07 14.67
N VAL A 259 -13.02 -5.34 13.76
CA VAL A 259 -12.80 -3.93 13.49
C VAL A 259 -13.57 -3.15 14.52
N LEU A 260 -14.79 -3.57 14.87
CA LEU A 260 -15.44 -3.07 16.07
C LEU A 260 -14.59 -3.43 17.30
N SER A 261 -13.97 -4.61 17.38
CA SER A 261 -13.05 -4.94 18.48
C SER A 261 -11.74 -4.20 18.39
N VAL A 262 -11.20 -3.88 17.21
CA VAL A 262 -9.95 -3.14 17.00
C VAL A 262 -10.19 -1.65 17.17
N LEU A 263 -11.37 -1.13 16.81
CA LEU A 263 -11.80 0.22 17.10
C LEU A 263 -12.06 0.34 18.60
N THR A 264 -12.79 -0.59 19.21
CA THR A 264 -12.94 -0.62 20.69
C THR A 264 -11.64 -0.99 21.40
N GLN A 265 -10.69 -1.70 20.78
CA GLN A 265 -9.37 -2.00 21.35
C GLN A 265 -8.41 -0.84 21.12
N ALA A 266 -8.54 -0.07 20.04
CA ALA A 266 -7.83 1.17 19.84
C ALA A 266 -8.35 2.21 20.84
N GLU A 267 -9.67 2.29 21.00
CA GLU A 267 -10.33 3.09 22.03
C GLU A 267 -9.90 2.60 23.41
N ARG A 268 -9.91 1.30 23.73
CA ARG A 268 -9.38 0.77 25.01
C ARG A 268 -7.88 1.04 25.18
N LEU A 269 -7.02 0.82 24.19
CA LEU A 269 -5.60 1.17 24.27
C LEU A 269 -5.36 2.68 24.40
N VAL A 270 -6.35 3.51 24.10
CA VAL A 270 -6.31 4.97 24.26
C VAL A 270 -6.91 5.40 25.61
N GLU A 271 -8.03 4.80 26.02
CA GLU A 271 -8.87 5.14 27.17
C GLU A 271 -8.46 4.36 28.43
N ASP A 272 -8.22 3.05 28.31
CA ASP A 272 -7.69 2.18 29.37
C ASP A 272 -6.19 2.43 29.55
N ARG A 273 -5.89 3.18 30.60
CA ARG A 273 -4.53 3.51 31.02
C ARG A 273 -3.70 2.27 31.32
N ALA A 274 -4.28 1.21 31.87
CA ALA A 274 -3.54 0.00 32.29
C ALA A 274 -3.09 -0.82 31.07
N GLU A 275 -3.99 -1.09 30.12
CA GLU A 275 -3.63 -1.78 28.87
C GLU A 275 -2.58 -0.99 28.08
N ARG A 276 -2.74 0.34 28.03
CA ARG A 276 -1.77 1.23 27.39
C ARG A 276 -0.39 1.14 28.02
N ILE A 277 -0.29 1.21 29.35
CA ILE A 277 0.98 1.10 30.07
C ILE A 277 1.60 -0.27 29.79
N ALA A 278 0.83 -1.36 29.92
CA ALA A 278 1.32 -2.71 29.66
C ALA A 278 1.84 -2.90 28.22
N PHE A 279 1.16 -2.32 27.22
CA PHE A 279 1.61 -2.35 25.84
C PHE A 279 2.90 -1.54 25.64
N ILE A 280 2.97 -0.33 26.20
CA ILE A 280 4.15 0.54 26.12
C ILE A 280 5.35 -0.11 26.82
N ASP A 281 5.15 -0.74 27.97
CA ASP A 281 6.22 -1.43 28.70
C ASP A 281 6.77 -2.62 27.89
N ARG A 282 5.90 -3.31 27.14
CA ARG A 282 6.28 -4.48 26.34
C ARG A 282 6.93 -4.14 24.99
N TYR A 283 6.43 -3.11 24.30
CA TYR A 283 6.79 -2.83 22.90
C TYR A 283 7.41 -1.44 22.68
N GLY A 284 7.39 -0.58 23.69
CA GLY A 284 7.85 0.80 23.62
C GLY A 284 6.79 1.80 23.15
N LEU A 285 7.00 3.06 23.53
CA LEU A 285 6.10 4.17 23.23
C LEU A 285 5.95 4.45 21.73
N ASP A 286 7.04 4.31 20.97
CA ASP A 286 7.05 4.57 19.52
C ASP A 286 6.20 3.53 18.78
N MET A 287 6.24 2.27 19.21
CA MET A 287 5.41 1.21 18.65
C MET A 287 3.93 1.42 18.96
N TRP A 288 3.60 1.87 20.17
CA TRP A 288 2.22 2.24 20.52
C TRP A 288 1.69 3.38 19.63
N ARG A 289 2.49 4.43 19.40
CA ARG A 289 2.11 5.57 18.53
C ARG A 289 1.92 5.14 17.08
N GLU A 290 2.86 4.36 16.54
CA GLU A 290 2.77 3.82 15.19
C GLU A 290 1.52 2.95 15.03
N ARG A 291 1.28 2.03 15.97
CA ARG A 291 0.10 1.17 15.96
C ARG A 291 -1.20 1.95 15.99
N ARG A 292 -1.32 2.91 16.91
CA ARG A 292 -2.49 3.78 17.04
C ARG A 292 -2.73 4.59 15.76
N PHE A 293 -1.67 5.13 15.17
CA PHE A 293 -1.77 5.87 13.91
C PHE A 293 -2.27 5.00 12.76
N LEU A 294 -1.73 3.79 12.62
CA LEU A 294 -2.13 2.85 11.57
C LEU A 294 -3.57 2.35 11.73
N MET A 295 -4.07 2.22 12.97
CA MET A 295 -5.49 1.93 13.21
C MET A 295 -6.41 3.05 12.69
N TYR A 296 -6.09 4.32 12.98
CA TYR A 296 -6.86 5.44 12.42
C TYR A 296 -6.69 5.55 10.91
N TRP A 297 -5.52 5.22 10.38
CA TRP A 297 -5.27 5.17 8.94
C TRP A 297 -6.18 4.18 8.23
N GLU A 298 -6.28 2.96 8.76
CA GLU A 298 -7.14 1.91 8.23
C GLU A 298 -8.62 2.31 8.30
N ALA A 299 -9.08 2.82 9.46
CA ALA A 299 -10.43 3.34 9.62
C ALA A 299 -10.73 4.45 8.61
N ALA A 300 -9.79 5.35 8.37
CA ALA A 300 -9.91 6.41 7.39
C ALA A 300 -9.93 5.89 5.94
N LEU A 301 -9.22 4.81 5.60
CA LEU A 301 -9.28 4.17 4.28
C LEU A 301 -10.64 3.53 4.00
N LEU A 302 -11.22 2.88 5.02
CA LEU A 302 -12.58 2.35 5.00
C LEU A 302 -13.60 3.48 4.83
N ASP A 303 -13.54 4.50 5.70
CA ASP A 303 -14.40 5.68 5.62
C ASP A 303 -14.28 6.37 4.27
N ALA A 304 -13.08 6.38 3.68
CA ALA A 304 -12.82 6.99 2.37
C ALA A 304 -13.40 6.18 1.21
N GLY A 305 -13.66 4.88 1.37
CA GLY A 305 -14.11 3.96 0.33
C GLY A 305 -12.98 3.39 -0.54
N HIS A 306 -11.72 3.53 -0.10
CA HIS A 306 -10.55 2.98 -0.82
C HIS A 306 -10.31 1.50 -0.51
N VAL A 307 -10.88 1.03 0.59
CA VAL A 307 -10.87 -0.36 1.04
C VAL A 307 -12.31 -0.78 1.30
N THR A 308 -12.62 -2.03 0.98
CA THR A 308 -13.96 -2.61 1.19
C THR A 308 -13.82 -3.92 1.96
N ARG A 309 -14.64 -4.06 3.00
CA ARG A 309 -14.75 -5.29 3.76
C ARG A 309 -15.86 -6.17 3.19
N TRP A 310 -15.57 -7.44 3.02
CA TRP A 310 -16.52 -8.45 2.58
C TRP A 310 -16.83 -9.40 3.73
N ILE A 311 -18.10 -9.76 3.83
CA ILE A 311 -18.63 -10.74 4.77
C ILE A 311 -19.44 -11.72 3.92
N VAL A 312 -18.99 -12.96 3.85
CA VAL A 312 -19.62 -14.03 3.06
C VAL A 312 -20.14 -15.07 4.03
N GLU A 313 -21.46 -15.20 4.09
CA GLU A 313 -22.11 -16.26 4.84
C GLU A 313 -22.14 -17.53 3.99
N LEU A 314 -21.71 -18.65 4.56
CA LEU A 314 -21.77 -19.97 3.95
C LEU A 314 -22.66 -20.87 4.78
N GLN A 315 -23.54 -21.60 4.10
CA GLN A 315 -24.42 -22.61 4.69
C GLN A 315 -24.08 -23.96 4.06
N GLN A 316 -23.88 -24.99 4.89
CA GLN A 316 -23.53 -26.34 4.47
C GLN A 316 -24.71 -27.30 4.56
#